data_AF-A0AAE0A5Z3-F1
#
_entry.id   AF-A0AAE0A5Z3-F1
#
_cell.length_a   1.000
_cell.length_b   1.000
_cell.length_c   1.000
_cell.angle_alpha   90.00
_cell.angle_beta   90.00
_cell.angle_gamma   90.00
#
_symmetry.space_group_name_H-M   'P 1'
#
loop_
_entity.id
_entity.type
_entity.pdbx_description
1 polymer ?
#
loop_
_entity_poly.entity_id
_entity_poly.type
_entity_poly.pdbx_seq_one_letter_code
_entity_poly.pdbx_strand_id
1 'polypeptide(L)'
;MLSSDIDTRRRIACELLKGIATNYKQKVTEIVPVQIQNLLSSFTANPVCNWKDKDCAIYLVVSLATKKAGGTSVSSDVVDVQSFFTSVIVPELQGQDVNTFPMLKAGALKFFTMFRSQIPRPLAFQLFPDLFRFLGAESNVVHSYAASCLEKLFLVKDEGGRARYDSADITPYLPVLMTNLFNALKFPVSEENQYLMKCIMRILGVAEISTEVAGPCISGLTSILNEVCKNPKNPIFNHYLFESVAVLVRWACQRDPSLISPFEASILPSLQMILQNDVTEFLPYAFQLLAQLVELNRPPIAPNYMEVFKLLLIPESWKRSSNVPALLRLLQAFLQKVPQKISQEGHLARVLGIFNMLVSAPSSDEHGFYVLNTVIDNLEYGVIDPYMSHIWNALFVCL
;
A
#
# COMPACT_ATOMS: atom_id res chain seq x y z
N MET A 1 7.81 -7.20 -9.00
CA MET A 1 7.70 -7.37 -10.47
C MET A 1 8.38 -8.66 -10.94
N LEU A 2 7.93 -9.81 -10.47
CA LEU A 2 8.51 -11.10 -10.84
C LEU A 2 7.38 -12.14 -10.93
N SER A 3 6.62 -12.17 -12.03
CA SER A 3 5.80 -13.35 -12.37
C SER A 3 5.25 -13.36 -13.82
N SER A 4 6.02 -12.95 -14.81
CA SER A 4 5.68 -13.25 -16.23
C SER A 4 6.88 -13.56 -17.13
N ASP A 5 8.11 -13.48 -16.60
CA ASP A 5 9.35 -13.48 -17.39
C ASP A 5 10.28 -14.66 -17.07
N ILE A 6 9.81 -15.73 -16.42
CA ILE A 6 10.69 -16.79 -15.89
C ILE A 6 11.48 -17.50 -17.00
N ASP A 7 10.93 -17.63 -18.22
CA ASP A 7 11.56 -18.38 -19.32
C ASP A 7 11.95 -17.54 -20.54
N THR A 8 12.04 -16.21 -20.42
CA THR A 8 12.47 -15.39 -21.56
C THR A 8 13.97 -15.52 -21.80
N ARG A 9 14.41 -15.62 -23.06
CA ARG A 9 15.84 -15.61 -23.43
C ARG A 9 16.57 -14.41 -22.82
N ARG A 10 15.89 -13.27 -22.71
CA ARG A 10 16.41 -12.05 -22.07
C ARG A 10 16.78 -12.29 -20.61
N ARG A 11 15.86 -12.88 -19.83
CA ARG A 11 16.12 -13.17 -18.42
C ARG A 11 17.20 -14.23 -18.25
N ILE A 12 17.15 -15.31 -19.03
CA ILE A 12 18.16 -16.39 -18.98
C ILE A 12 19.56 -15.85 -19.24
N ALA A 13 19.74 -15.02 -20.28
CA ALA A 13 21.02 -14.38 -20.58
C ALA A 13 21.51 -13.49 -19.42
N CYS A 14 20.61 -12.82 -18.70
CA CYS A 14 20.96 -11.96 -17.58
C CYS A 14 21.32 -12.74 -16.32
N GLU A 15 20.61 -13.83 -16.01
CA GLU A 15 20.98 -14.71 -14.89
C GLU A 15 22.32 -15.40 -15.16
N LEU A 16 22.58 -15.81 -16.41
CA LEU A 16 23.89 -16.29 -16.82
C LEU A 16 24.97 -15.21 -16.59
N LEU A 17 24.74 -13.98 -17.05
CA LEU A 17 25.69 -12.88 -16.88
C LEU A 17 25.95 -12.56 -15.41
N LYS A 18 24.92 -12.59 -14.54
CA LYS A 18 25.08 -12.44 -13.08
C LYS A 18 25.91 -13.57 -12.48
N GLY A 19 25.66 -14.81 -12.90
CA GLY A 19 26.45 -15.97 -12.47
C GLY A 19 27.92 -15.84 -12.87
N ILE A 20 28.19 -15.38 -14.10
CA ILE A 20 29.55 -15.10 -14.56
C ILE A 20 30.18 -13.96 -13.77
N ALA A 21 29.45 -12.85 -13.53
CA ALA A 21 29.93 -11.71 -12.76
C ALA A 21 30.29 -12.07 -11.31
N THR A 22 29.57 -13.03 -10.73
CA THR A 22 29.86 -13.52 -9.37
C THR A 22 31.18 -14.27 -9.30
N ASN A 23 31.52 -15.06 -10.33
CA ASN A 23 32.73 -15.90 -10.35
C ASN A 23 33.94 -15.23 -11.03
N TYR A 24 33.71 -14.28 -11.94
CA TYR A 24 34.72 -13.66 -12.79
C TYR A 24 34.60 -12.13 -12.79
N LYS A 25 34.40 -11.54 -11.60
CA LYS A 25 34.13 -10.11 -11.41
C LYS A 25 35.08 -9.20 -12.19
N GLN A 26 36.39 -9.46 -12.11
CA GLN A 26 37.40 -8.62 -12.78
C GLN A 26 37.20 -8.59 -14.31
N LYS A 27 37.07 -9.75 -14.95
CA LYS A 27 36.87 -9.83 -16.41
C LYS A 27 35.56 -9.17 -16.85
N VAL A 28 34.49 -9.34 -16.06
CA VAL A 28 33.19 -8.71 -16.36
C VAL A 28 33.28 -7.19 -16.24
N THR A 29 33.95 -6.68 -15.22
CA THR A 29 34.17 -5.23 -15.02
C THR A 29 35.10 -4.60 -16.05
N GLU A 30 35.93 -5.39 -16.74
CA GLU A 30 36.73 -4.92 -17.89
C GLU A 30 35.92 -4.90 -19.20
N ILE A 31 35.13 -5.95 -19.48
CA ILE A 31 34.46 -6.13 -20.78
C ILE A 31 33.14 -5.36 -20.88
N VAL A 32 32.31 -5.42 -19.83
CA VAL A 32 30.94 -4.88 -19.88
C VAL A 32 30.89 -3.37 -20.11
N PRO A 33 31.74 -2.54 -19.47
CA PRO A 33 31.72 -1.09 -19.72
C PRO A 33 32.00 -0.74 -21.19
N VAL A 34 32.90 -1.48 -21.86
CA VAL A 34 33.20 -1.31 -23.29
C VAL A 34 31.96 -1.63 -24.13
N GLN A 35 31.24 -2.70 -23.81
CA GLN A 35 30.02 -3.06 -24.54
C GLN A 35 28.89 -2.06 -24.31
N ILE A 36 28.76 -1.52 -23.10
CA ILE A 36 27.83 -0.42 -22.81
C ILE A 36 28.14 0.78 -23.70
N GLN A 37 29.40 1.19 -23.82
CA GLN A 37 29.80 2.30 -24.69
C GLN A 37 29.50 2.02 -26.17
N ASN A 38 29.72 0.80 -26.65
CA ASN A 38 29.38 0.41 -28.03
C ASN A 38 27.88 0.53 -28.30
N LEU A 39 27.04 0.05 -27.39
CA LEU A 39 25.57 0.13 -27.50
C LEU A 39 25.08 1.58 -27.46
N LEU A 40 25.65 2.41 -26.58
CA LEU A 40 25.31 3.83 -26.51
C LEU A 40 25.77 4.58 -27.78
N SER A 41 26.93 4.24 -28.33
CA SER A 41 27.41 4.81 -29.60
C SER A 41 26.51 4.43 -30.77
N SER A 42 26.06 3.18 -30.83
CA SER A 42 25.09 2.69 -31.81
C SER A 42 23.76 3.46 -31.72
N PHE A 43 23.28 3.70 -30.50
CA PHE A 43 22.09 4.52 -30.28
C PHE A 43 22.27 5.95 -30.81
N THR A 44 23.38 6.61 -30.49
CA THR A 44 23.64 7.99 -30.93
C THR A 44 23.68 8.12 -32.45
N ALA A 45 24.13 7.08 -33.16
CA ALA A 45 24.17 7.08 -34.63
C ALA A 45 22.75 7.12 -35.26
N ASN A 46 21.77 6.45 -34.64
CA ASN A 46 20.37 6.49 -35.10
C ASN A 46 19.39 6.18 -33.95
N PRO A 47 18.97 7.20 -33.17
CA PRO A 47 18.14 6.99 -31.99
C PRO A 47 16.80 6.30 -32.27
N VAL A 48 16.20 6.55 -33.44
CA VAL A 48 14.89 6.02 -33.81
C VAL A 48 14.97 4.52 -34.14
N CYS A 49 16.02 4.10 -34.85
CA CYS A 49 16.19 2.68 -35.18
C CYS A 49 16.85 1.88 -34.04
N ASN A 50 17.73 2.51 -33.26
CA ASN A 50 18.62 1.84 -32.32
C ASN A 50 18.27 2.07 -30.85
N TRP A 51 17.04 2.50 -30.52
CA TRP A 51 16.57 2.66 -29.13
C TRP A 51 16.74 1.39 -28.29
N LYS A 52 16.66 0.21 -28.92
CA LYS A 52 16.84 -1.10 -28.28
C LYS A 52 18.26 -1.29 -27.74
N ASP A 53 19.26 -0.69 -28.37
CA ASP A 53 20.65 -0.79 -27.92
C ASP A 53 20.84 0.00 -26.62
N LYS A 54 20.24 1.19 -26.53
CA LYS A 54 20.21 1.97 -25.28
C LYS A 54 19.44 1.26 -24.18
N ASP A 55 18.28 0.68 -24.49
CA ASP A 55 17.51 -0.14 -23.54
C ASP A 55 18.34 -1.33 -23.04
N CYS A 56 19.07 -2.01 -23.95
CA CYS A 56 19.98 -3.09 -23.60
C CYS A 56 21.12 -2.61 -22.66
N ALA A 57 21.74 -1.47 -22.96
CA ALA A 57 22.79 -0.88 -22.14
C ALA A 57 22.30 -0.58 -20.71
N ILE A 58 21.13 0.05 -20.57
CA ILE A 58 20.50 0.30 -19.26
C ILE A 58 20.22 -1.02 -18.54
N TYR A 59 19.68 -2.02 -19.25
CA TYR A 59 19.33 -3.30 -18.67
C TYR A 59 20.56 -4.11 -18.19
N LEU A 60 21.70 -4.01 -18.89
CA LEU A 60 22.96 -4.62 -18.46
C LEU A 60 23.42 -4.06 -17.12
N VAL A 61 23.39 -2.72 -16.95
CA VAL A 61 23.75 -2.09 -15.68
C VAL A 61 22.81 -2.50 -14.56
N VAL A 62 21.50 -2.48 -14.81
CA VAL A 62 20.47 -2.91 -13.85
C VAL A 62 20.62 -4.38 -13.46
N SER A 63 21.01 -5.24 -14.40
CA SER A 63 21.19 -6.69 -14.14
C SER A 63 22.44 -7.00 -13.34
N LEU A 64 23.50 -6.20 -13.48
CA LEU A 64 24.77 -6.37 -12.77
C LEU A 64 24.85 -5.57 -11.46
N ALA A 65 23.75 -4.94 -11.07
CA ALA A 65 23.68 -4.17 -9.84
C ALA A 65 23.87 -5.06 -8.60
N THR A 66 24.79 -4.70 -7.72
CA THR A 66 25.20 -5.48 -6.55
C THR A 66 24.55 -4.92 -5.28
N LYS A 67 23.92 -5.76 -4.47
CA LYS A 67 23.38 -5.31 -3.17
C LYS A 67 24.52 -5.07 -2.18
N LYS A 68 24.52 -3.91 -1.51
CA LYS A 68 25.46 -3.62 -0.42
C LYS A 68 25.08 -4.41 0.85
N ALA A 69 26.06 -4.59 1.75
CA ALA A 69 25.82 -5.16 3.07
C ALA A 69 24.70 -4.38 3.80
N GLY A 70 23.71 -5.10 4.33
CA GLY A 70 22.48 -4.51 4.89
C GLY A 70 21.29 -4.42 3.91
N GLY A 71 21.47 -4.79 2.63
CA GLY A 71 20.38 -5.13 1.70
C GLY A 71 19.51 -3.98 1.17
N THR A 72 19.61 -2.78 1.73
CA THR A 72 18.74 -1.63 1.40
C THR A 72 19.26 -0.76 0.26
N SER A 73 20.56 -0.77 0.00
CA SER A 73 21.19 -0.03 -1.10
C SER A 73 21.90 -0.95 -2.08
N VAL A 74 22.00 -0.49 -3.33
CA VAL A 74 22.63 -1.20 -4.44
C VAL A 74 23.78 -0.35 -4.96
N SER A 75 24.85 -0.96 -5.47
CA SER A 75 25.99 -0.33 -6.18
C SER A 75 26.18 -0.95 -7.56
N SER A 76 27.03 -0.32 -8.38
CA SER A 76 27.48 -0.87 -9.66
C SER A 76 29.00 -0.88 -9.68
N ASP A 77 29.59 -2.00 -10.12
CA ASP A 77 31.02 -2.10 -10.40
C ASP A 77 31.36 -1.80 -11.87
N VAL A 78 30.34 -1.68 -12.74
CA VAL A 78 30.53 -1.54 -14.21
C VAL A 78 30.35 -0.11 -14.71
N VAL A 79 29.70 0.75 -13.94
CA VAL A 79 29.55 2.17 -14.30
C VAL A 79 29.56 3.03 -13.04
N ASP A 80 30.03 4.26 -13.17
CA ASP A 80 29.72 5.30 -12.20
C ASP A 80 28.23 5.66 -12.30
N VAL A 81 27.47 5.36 -11.24
CA VAL A 81 26.00 5.43 -11.26
C VAL A 81 25.49 6.85 -11.44
N GLN A 82 26.17 7.85 -10.87
CA GLN A 82 25.71 9.24 -10.94
C GLN A 82 25.90 9.81 -12.34
N SER A 83 27.08 9.62 -12.95
CA SER A 83 27.35 10.05 -14.33
C SER A 83 26.46 9.31 -15.33
N PHE A 84 26.27 8.00 -15.17
CA PHE A 84 25.38 7.21 -16.03
C PHE A 84 23.94 7.69 -15.90
N PHE A 85 23.49 8.02 -14.68
CA PHE A 85 22.17 8.60 -14.46
C PHE A 85 22.00 9.92 -15.22
N THR A 86 22.93 10.87 -15.04
CA THR A 86 22.85 12.18 -15.69
C THR A 86 22.96 12.12 -17.22
N SER A 87 23.85 11.28 -17.75
CA SER A 87 24.14 11.22 -19.19
C SER A 87 23.20 10.32 -19.99
N VAL A 88 22.73 9.21 -19.40
CA VAL A 88 21.96 8.19 -20.12
C VAL A 88 20.48 8.22 -19.73
N ILE A 89 20.18 8.35 -18.43
CA ILE A 89 18.84 8.18 -17.87
C ILE A 89 18.04 9.48 -17.91
N VAL A 90 18.60 10.60 -17.46
CA VAL A 90 17.92 11.90 -17.41
C VAL A 90 17.35 12.32 -18.78
N PRO A 91 18.06 12.19 -19.91
CA PRO A 91 17.49 12.52 -21.22
C PRO A 91 16.25 11.69 -21.57
N GLU A 92 16.18 10.44 -21.09
CA GLU A 92 15.00 9.61 -21.29
C GLU A 92 13.81 10.06 -20.44
N LEU A 93 14.07 10.51 -19.21
CA LEU A 93 13.03 10.99 -18.31
C LEU A 93 12.48 12.36 -18.75
N GLN A 94 13.32 13.23 -19.31
CA GLN A 94 12.94 14.57 -19.76
C GLN A 94 12.40 14.63 -21.19
N GLY A 95 12.40 13.51 -21.93
CA GLY A 95 11.85 13.46 -23.28
C GLY A 95 10.37 13.85 -23.31
N GLN A 96 9.97 14.73 -24.24
CA GLN A 96 8.64 15.34 -24.30
C GLN A 96 7.49 14.33 -24.42
N ASP A 97 7.67 13.29 -25.23
CA ASP A 97 6.68 12.23 -25.40
C ASP A 97 6.94 11.06 -24.44
N VAL A 98 6.01 10.83 -23.51
CA VAL A 98 6.05 9.70 -22.55
C VAL A 98 5.76 8.34 -23.20
N ASN A 99 5.09 8.34 -24.36
CA ASN A 99 4.65 7.13 -25.05
C ASN A 99 5.68 6.66 -26.09
N THR A 100 6.66 7.49 -26.44
CA THR A 100 7.77 7.10 -27.32
C THR A 100 8.68 6.08 -26.64
N PHE A 101 8.95 4.97 -27.34
CA PHE A 101 9.79 3.84 -26.91
C PHE A 101 9.49 3.37 -25.46
N PRO A 102 8.29 2.83 -25.17
CA PRO A 102 7.85 2.53 -23.80
C PRO A 102 8.81 1.65 -23.00
N MET A 103 9.47 0.68 -23.65
CA MET A 103 10.44 -0.19 -22.98
C MET A 103 11.69 0.57 -22.52
N LEU A 104 12.18 1.51 -23.32
CA LEU A 104 13.32 2.35 -22.95
C LEU A 104 12.97 3.26 -21.77
N LYS A 105 11.77 3.86 -21.77
CA LYS A 105 11.25 4.67 -20.65
C LYS A 105 11.09 3.84 -19.38
N ALA A 106 10.52 2.65 -19.49
CA ALA A 106 10.41 1.71 -18.38
C ALA A 106 11.79 1.29 -17.85
N GLY A 107 12.75 1.05 -18.73
CA GLY A 107 14.15 0.77 -18.37
C GLY A 107 14.79 1.91 -17.59
N ALA A 108 14.60 3.15 -18.04
CA ALA A 108 15.07 4.35 -17.35
C ALA A 108 14.46 4.51 -15.95
N LEU A 109 13.14 4.35 -15.83
CA LEU A 109 12.43 4.39 -14.53
C LEU A 109 12.86 3.26 -13.60
N LYS A 110 13.10 2.06 -14.13
CA LYS A 110 13.63 0.92 -13.38
C LYS A 110 15.03 1.19 -12.85
N PHE A 111 15.91 1.76 -13.67
CA PHE A 111 17.25 2.17 -13.25
C PHE A 111 17.15 3.16 -12.09
N PHE A 112 16.35 4.22 -12.24
CA PHE A 112 16.18 5.23 -11.21
C PHE A 112 15.65 4.60 -9.92
N THR A 113 14.62 3.76 -10.01
CA THR A 113 14.07 3.02 -8.87
C THR A 113 15.15 2.19 -8.16
N MET A 114 15.97 1.46 -8.91
CA MET A 114 16.98 0.55 -8.35
C MET A 114 18.11 1.31 -7.64
N PHE A 115 18.59 2.39 -8.25
CA PHE A 115 19.75 3.15 -7.76
C PHE A 115 19.40 4.40 -6.95
N ARG A 116 18.12 4.63 -6.65
CA ARG A 116 17.57 5.80 -5.94
C ARG A 116 18.37 6.29 -4.72
N SER A 117 18.96 5.39 -3.93
CA SER A 117 19.74 5.75 -2.74
C SER A 117 21.06 6.44 -3.08
N GLN A 118 21.64 6.15 -4.26
CA GLN A 118 22.88 6.75 -4.75
C GLN A 118 22.65 8.08 -5.50
N ILE A 119 21.41 8.40 -5.87
CA ILE A 119 21.11 9.64 -6.59
C ILE A 119 21.00 10.79 -5.57
N PRO A 120 21.75 11.90 -5.74
CA PRO A 120 21.66 13.05 -4.86
C PRO A 120 20.24 13.63 -4.81
N ARG A 121 19.79 14.02 -3.61
CA ARG A 121 18.45 14.60 -3.39
C ARG A 121 18.13 15.75 -4.36
N PRO A 122 19.00 16.76 -4.60
CA PRO A 122 18.66 17.86 -5.49
C PRO A 122 18.36 17.40 -6.92
N LEU A 123 19.15 16.45 -7.43
CA LEU A 123 18.98 15.91 -8.78
C LEU A 123 17.71 15.07 -8.89
N ALA A 124 17.45 14.21 -7.91
CA ALA A 124 16.23 13.39 -7.90
C ALA A 124 14.97 14.25 -7.77
N PHE A 125 15.00 15.28 -6.91
CA PHE A 125 13.86 16.18 -6.69
C PHE A 125 13.50 17.00 -7.93
N GLN A 126 14.49 17.46 -8.70
CA GLN A 126 14.27 18.16 -9.98
C GLN A 126 13.50 17.32 -11.00
N LEU A 127 13.56 15.99 -10.91
CA LEU A 127 12.89 15.06 -11.84
C LEU A 127 11.47 14.68 -11.39
N PHE A 128 10.98 15.15 -10.23
CA PHE A 128 9.65 14.80 -9.75
C PHE A 128 8.55 15.18 -10.75
N PRO A 129 8.54 16.39 -11.34
CA PRO A 129 7.56 16.74 -12.38
C PRO A 129 7.59 15.78 -13.58
N ASP A 130 8.78 15.33 -13.99
CA ASP A 130 8.93 14.34 -15.08
C ASP A 130 8.32 12.99 -14.69
N LEU A 131 8.55 12.51 -13.46
CA LEU A 131 7.95 11.28 -12.96
C LEU A 131 6.43 11.36 -12.92
N PHE A 132 5.86 12.51 -12.54
CA PHE A 132 4.41 12.72 -12.49
C PHE A 132 3.80 12.66 -13.89
N ARG A 133 4.51 13.14 -14.91
CA ARG A 133 4.08 13.08 -16.31
C ARG A 133 4.01 11.64 -16.82
N PHE A 134 4.96 10.78 -16.45
CA PHE A 134 4.93 9.36 -16.84
C PHE A 134 3.75 8.56 -16.28
N LEU A 135 3.06 9.06 -15.25
CA LEU A 135 1.81 8.46 -14.79
C LEU A 135 0.69 8.57 -15.83
N GLY A 136 0.76 9.57 -16.72
CA GLY A 136 -0.16 9.74 -17.84
C GLY A 136 0.18 8.91 -19.08
N ALA A 137 1.19 8.04 -19.02
CA ALA A 137 1.56 7.18 -20.16
C ALA A 137 0.48 6.11 -20.42
N GLU A 138 0.14 5.90 -21.69
CA GLU A 138 -0.85 4.90 -22.12
C GLU A 138 -0.36 3.47 -21.85
N SER A 139 0.96 3.27 -21.89
CA SER A 139 1.57 1.98 -21.59
C SER A 139 1.45 1.66 -20.10
N ASN A 140 0.73 0.58 -19.79
CA ASN A 140 0.63 0.04 -18.42
C ASN A 140 1.99 -0.14 -17.76
N VAL A 141 2.99 -0.62 -18.52
CA VAL A 141 4.34 -0.85 -18.00
C VAL A 141 4.98 0.47 -17.56
N VAL A 142 4.87 1.53 -18.37
CA VAL A 142 5.53 2.82 -18.09
C VAL A 142 4.94 3.48 -16.85
N HIS A 143 3.62 3.65 -16.78
CA HIS A 143 3.01 4.29 -15.61
C HIS A 143 3.15 3.44 -14.34
N SER A 144 3.22 2.10 -14.46
CA SER A 144 3.52 1.21 -13.33
C SER A 144 4.92 1.44 -12.78
N TYR A 145 5.93 1.54 -13.66
CA TYR A 145 7.30 1.83 -13.24
C TYR A 145 7.44 3.24 -12.69
N ALA A 146 6.70 4.23 -13.22
CA ALA A 146 6.69 5.58 -12.69
C ALA A 146 6.13 5.62 -11.26
N ALA A 147 4.97 4.98 -11.04
CA ALA A 147 4.37 4.85 -9.72
C ALA A 147 5.26 4.08 -8.74
N SER A 148 5.88 2.98 -9.19
CA SER A 148 6.84 2.24 -8.39
C SER A 148 8.09 3.06 -8.07
N CYS A 149 8.55 3.92 -8.98
CA CYS A 149 9.71 4.79 -8.76
C CYS A 149 9.39 5.82 -7.68
N LEU A 150 8.26 6.51 -7.80
CA LEU A 150 7.77 7.48 -6.82
C LEU A 150 7.60 6.83 -5.44
N GLU A 151 6.89 5.70 -5.35
CA GLU A 151 6.69 4.97 -4.09
C GLU A 151 8.03 4.63 -3.40
N LYS A 152 9.02 4.20 -4.18
CA LYS A 152 10.34 3.83 -3.68
C LYS A 152 11.19 5.03 -3.29
N LEU A 153 11.03 6.17 -3.96
CA LEU A 153 11.71 7.42 -3.61
C LEU A 153 11.25 7.93 -2.25
N PHE A 154 9.94 7.93 -1.97
CA PHE A 154 9.37 8.32 -0.66
C PHE A 154 9.73 7.36 0.48
N LEU A 155 10.34 6.21 0.18
CA LEU A 155 10.86 5.26 1.17
C LEU A 155 12.35 5.45 1.47
N VAL A 156 13.05 6.32 0.74
CA VAL A 156 14.47 6.55 0.96
C VAL A 156 14.67 7.28 2.28
N LYS A 157 15.58 6.75 3.09
CA LYS A 157 16.02 7.35 4.35
C LYS A 157 17.49 7.73 4.24
N ASP A 158 17.83 8.90 4.75
CA ASP A 158 19.21 9.36 4.91
C ASP A 158 19.83 8.79 6.20
N GLU A 159 21.08 9.15 6.45
CA GLU A 159 21.79 8.74 7.67
C GLU A 159 20.99 9.12 8.93
N GLY A 160 20.94 8.21 9.90
CA GLY A 160 20.09 8.36 11.09
C GLY A 160 18.60 8.02 10.88
N GLY A 161 18.22 7.49 9.71
CA GLY A 161 16.87 6.96 9.48
C GLY A 161 15.79 8.01 9.20
N ARG A 162 16.19 9.27 9.00
CA ARG A 162 15.29 10.36 8.60
C ARG A 162 14.83 10.17 7.17
N ALA A 163 13.56 10.44 6.89
CA ALA A 163 13.04 10.40 5.53
C ALA A 163 13.74 11.47 4.67
N ARG A 164 14.18 11.09 3.46
CA ARG A 164 14.85 12.02 2.52
C ARG A 164 13.87 13.04 1.93
N TYR A 165 12.61 12.63 1.81
CA TYR A 165 11.50 13.47 1.36
C TYR A 165 10.41 13.45 2.42
N ASP A 166 9.88 14.61 2.76
CA ASP A 166 8.89 14.79 3.82
C ASP A 166 7.54 15.31 3.27
N SER A 167 6.63 15.69 4.18
CA SER A 167 5.31 16.22 3.80
C SER A 167 5.43 17.53 3.01
N ALA A 168 6.39 18.39 3.34
CA ALA A 168 6.55 19.70 2.70
C ALA A 168 6.99 19.55 1.22
N ASP A 169 7.76 18.51 0.92
CA ASP A 169 8.21 18.20 -0.45
C ASP A 169 7.07 17.76 -1.38
N ILE A 170 6.05 17.08 -0.85
CA ILE A 170 4.99 16.45 -1.66
C ILE A 170 3.69 17.25 -1.69
N THR A 171 3.37 17.96 -0.61
CA THR A 171 2.08 18.66 -0.44
C THR A 171 1.78 19.64 -1.60
N PRO A 172 2.74 20.42 -2.13
CA PRO A 172 2.48 21.32 -3.26
C PRO A 172 2.06 20.61 -4.55
N TYR A 173 2.47 19.35 -4.73
CA TYR A 173 2.21 18.57 -5.94
C TYR A 173 1.05 17.58 -5.79
N LEU A 174 0.52 17.43 -4.57
CA LEU A 174 -0.49 16.43 -4.24
C LEU A 174 -1.73 16.47 -5.16
N PRO A 175 -2.32 17.64 -5.51
CA PRO A 175 -3.49 17.66 -6.38
C PRO A 175 -3.24 17.06 -7.77
N VAL A 176 -2.13 17.45 -8.41
CA VAL A 176 -1.76 16.97 -9.75
C VAL A 176 -1.40 15.49 -9.70
N LEU A 177 -0.64 15.09 -8.67
CA LEU A 177 -0.20 13.72 -8.50
C LEU A 177 -1.37 12.75 -8.29
N MET A 178 -2.30 13.09 -7.40
CA MET A 178 -3.50 12.28 -7.15
C MET A 178 -4.39 12.20 -8.39
N THR A 179 -4.56 13.32 -9.11
CA THR A 179 -5.30 13.35 -10.37
C THR A 179 -4.68 12.41 -11.41
N ASN A 180 -3.36 12.45 -11.59
CA ASN A 180 -2.67 11.58 -12.53
C ASN A 180 -2.76 10.11 -12.12
N LEU A 181 -2.63 9.78 -10.83
CA LEU A 181 -2.73 8.40 -10.34
C LEU A 181 -4.15 7.82 -10.53
N PHE A 182 -5.19 8.59 -10.22
CA PHE A 182 -6.56 8.15 -10.45
C PHE A 182 -6.90 8.03 -11.94
N ASN A 183 -6.38 8.91 -12.79
CA ASN A 183 -6.54 8.80 -14.23
C ASN A 183 -5.77 7.60 -14.80
N ALA A 184 -4.60 7.28 -14.26
CA ALA A 184 -3.82 6.12 -14.70
C ALA A 184 -4.58 4.79 -14.47
N LEU A 185 -5.37 4.70 -13.38
CA LEU A 185 -6.24 3.55 -13.11
C LEU A 185 -7.39 3.41 -14.12
N LYS A 186 -7.70 4.44 -14.92
CA LYS A 186 -8.74 4.38 -15.96
C LYS A 186 -8.22 3.85 -17.29
N PHE A 187 -6.90 3.69 -17.46
CA PHE A 187 -6.36 3.08 -18.67
C PHE A 187 -6.72 1.59 -18.72
N PRO A 188 -6.94 1.02 -19.93
CA PRO A 188 -7.18 -0.40 -20.09
C PRO A 188 -6.09 -1.24 -19.39
N VAL A 189 -6.50 -2.34 -18.74
CA VAL A 189 -5.61 -3.28 -18.03
C VAL A 189 -4.98 -2.69 -16.76
N SER A 190 -5.32 -1.45 -16.42
CA SER A 190 -4.72 -0.69 -15.30
C SER A 190 -5.69 -0.48 -14.14
N GLU A 191 -6.93 -0.95 -14.27
CA GLU A 191 -8.03 -0.75 -13.32
C GLU A 191 -7.68 -1.26 -11.91
N GLU A 192 -6.98 -2.39 -11.83
CA GLU A 192 -6.48 -3.00 -10.59
C GLU A 192 -4.94 -3.07 -10.55
N ASN A 193 -4.29 -2.03 -11.07
CA ASN A 193 -2.84 -1.94 -11.05
C ASN A 193 -2.30 -1.68 -9.64
N GLN A 194 -1.75 -2.73 -9.02
CA GLN A 194 -1.22 -2.69 -7.65
C GLN A 194 -0.12 -1.65 -7.43
N TYR A 195 0.66 -1.28 -8.46
CA TYR A 195 1.74 -0.29 -8.31
C TYR A 195 1.18 1.12 -8.19
N LEU A 196 0.12 1.42 -8.94
CA LEU A 196 -0.61 2.69 -8.83
C LEU A 196 -1.24 2.84 -7.45
N MET A 197 -2.00 1.84 -6.99
CA MET A 197 -2.65 1.90 -5.68
C MET A 197 -1.66 1.93 -4.52
N LYS A 198 -0.55 1.20 -4.62
CA LYS A 198 0.54 1.28 -3.62
C LYS A 198 1.18 2.66 -3.59
N CYS A 199 1.34 3.31 -4.74
CA CYS A 199 1.84 4.68 -4.82
C CYS A 199 0.86 5.66 -4.16
N ILE A 200 -0.44 5.54 -4.45
CA ILE A 200 -1.50 6.30 -3.78
C ILE A 200 -1.41 6.16 -2.25
N MET A 201 -1.38 4.92 -1.74
CA MET A 201 -1.25 4.63 -0.31
C MET A 201 -0.02 5.30 0.30
N ARG A 202 1.14 5.20 -0.39
CA ARG A 202 2.40 5.80 0.06
C ARG A 202 2.32 7.32 0.15
N ILE A 203 1.77 7.96 -0.88
CA ILE A 203 1.68 9.43 -0.96
C ILE A 203 0.74 9.95 0.13
N LEU A 204 -0.44 9.33 0.28
CA LEU A 204 -1.39 9.68 1.34
C LEU A 204 -0.81 9.48 2.75
N GLY A 205 0.12 8.53 2.91
CA GLY A 205 0.81 8.29 4.18
C GLY A 205 1.94 9.28 4.51
N VAL A 206 2.38 10.09 3.54
CA VAL A 206 3.48 11.07 3.72
C VAL A 206 2.98 12.50 3.63
N ALA A 207 2.00 12.78 2.76
CA ALA A 207 1.54 14.12 2.49
C ALA A 207 0.66 14.70 3.61
N GLU A 208 0.68 16.01 3.76
CA GLU A 208 -0.31 16.71 4.57
C GLU A 208 -1.58 16.92 3.73
N ILE A 209 -2.65 16.23 4.11
CA ILE A 209 -3.93 16.32 3.40
C ILE A 209 -4.66 17.58 3.86
N SER A 210 -4.75 18.57 2.97
CA SER A 210 -5.60 19.74 3.16
C SER A 210 -7.08 19.39 2.92
N THR A 211 -7.98 20.21 3.45
CA THR A 211 -9.44 20.07 3.25
C THR A 211 -9.82 20.13 1.77
N GLU A 212 -9.14 20.96 0.99
CA GLU A 212 -9.35 21.10 -0.47
C GLU A 212 -9.04 19.82 -1.25
N VAL A 213 -8.03 19.06 -0.81
CA VAL A 213 -7.61 17.82 -1.48
C VAL A 213 -8.31 16.58 -0.92
N ALA A 214 -8.77 16.64 0.33
CA ALA A 214 -9.48 15.55 0.98
C ALA A 214 -10.70 15.12 0.17
N GLY A 215 -11.63 16.03 -0.14
CA GLY A 215 -12.86 15.71 -0.88
C GLY A 215 -12.64 14.93 -2.18
N PRO A 216 -11.79 15.42 -3.12
CA PRO A 216 -11.45 14.69 -4.34
C PRO A 216 -10.82 13.31 -4.09
N CYS A 217 -9.95 13.17 -3.08
CA CYS A 217 -9.34 11.89 -2.75
C CYS A 217 -10.37 10.88 -2.20
N ILE A 218 -11.31 11.36 -1.37
CA ILE A 218 -12.42 10.54 -0.83
C ILE A 218 -13.27 10.02 -1.96
N SER A 219 -13.70 10.92 -2.85
CA SER A 219 -14.53 10.58 -3.99
C SER A 219 -13.83 9.58 -4.91
N GLY A 220 -12.56 9.81 -5.24
CA GLY A 220 -11.76 8.92 -6.07
C GLY A 220 -11.60 7.52 -5.49
N LEU A 221 -11.16 7.41 -4.22
CA LEU A 221 -10.98 6.11 -3.56
C LEU A 221 -12.30 5.36 -3.35
N THR A 222 -13.38 6.08 -2.99
CA THR A 222 -14.70 5.48 -2.81
C THR A 222 -15.24 4.94 -4.13
N SER A 223 -15.05 5.68 -5.24
CA SER A 223 -15.44 5.20 -6.56
C SER A 223 -14.71 3.91 -6.94
N ILE A 224 -13.39 3.84 -6.67
CA ILE A 224 -12.60 2.63 -6.94
C ILE A 224 -13.06 1.47 -6.04
N LEU A 225 -13.28 1.75 -4.74
CA LEU A 225 -13.78 0.76 -3.78
C LEU A 225 -15.10 0.16 -4.25
N ASN A 226 -16.04 0.99 -4.70
CA ASN A 226 -17.35 0.55 -5.21
C ASN A 226 -17.24 -0.36 -6.44
N GLU A 227 -16.32 -0.09 -7.36
CA GLU A 227 -16.13 -0.95 -8.53
C GLU A 227 -15.47 -2.28 -8.16
N VAL A 228 -14.41 -2.25 -7.36
CA VAL A 228 -13.69 -3.45 -6.89
C VAL A 228 -14.60 -4.37 -6.09
N CYS A 229 -15.47 -3.78 -5.27
CA CYS A 229 -16.50 -4.44 -4.50
C CYS A 229 -17.48 -5.28 -5.35
N LYS A 230 -17.67 -4.97 -6.64
CA LYS A 230 -18.52 -5.77 -7.54
C LYS A 230 -17.81 -7.02 -8.05
N ASN A 231 -16.48 -6.98 -8.20
CA ASN A 231 -15.70 -8.07 -8.76
C ASN A 231 -14.21 -7.94 -8.38
N PRO A 232 -13.80 -8.42 -7.19
CA PRO A 232 -12.41 -8.34 -6.77
C PRO A 232 -11.53 -9.31 -7.56
N LYS A 233 -10.43 -8.84 -8.17
CA LYS A 233 -9.52 -9.70 -8.96
C LYS A 233 -8.11 -9.77 -8.39
N ASN A 234 -7.62 -8.67 -7.82
CA ASN A 234 -6.24 -8.55 -7.36
C ASN A 234 -6.15 -8.29 -5.84
N PRO A 235 -5.83 -9.30 -5.01
CA PRO A 235 -5.79 -9.14 -3.55
C PRO A 235 -4.72 -8.15 -3.08
N ILE A 236 -3.61 -8.00 -3.81
CA ILE A 236 -2.56 -7.04 -3.47
C ILE A 236 -3.04 -5.61 -3.72
N PHE A 237 -3.74 -5.38 -4.83
CA PHE A 237 -4.39 -4.10 -5.11
C PHE A 237 -5.42 -3.77 -4.03
N ASN A 238 -6.29 -4.72 -3.70
CA ASN A 238 -7.36 -4.57 -2.71
C ASN A 238 -6.79 -4.18 -1.34
N HIS A 239 -5.72 -4.85 -0.91
CA HIS A 239 -5.01 -4.49 0.32
C HIS A 239 -4.58 -3.01 0.33
N TYR A 240 -3.86 -2.55 -0.71
CA TYR A 240 -3.42 -1.15 -0.76
C TYR A 240 -4.58 -0.16 -0.93
N LEU A 241 -5.71 -0.57 -1.51
CA LEU A 241 -6.90 0.26 -1.61
C LEU A 241 -7.52 0.50 -0.23
N PHE A 242 -7.74 -0.56 0.56
CA PHE A 242 -8.25 -0.42 1.92
C PHE A 242 -7.29 0.36 2.83
N GLU A 243 -5.97 0.13 2.71
CA GLU A 243 -4.96 0.93 3.41
C GLU A 243 -5.00 2.41 2.99
N SER A 244 -5.18 2.71 1.69
CA SER A 244 -5.31 4.09 1.20
C SER A 244 -6.51 4.79 1.82
N VAL A 245 -7.67 4.10 1.88
CA VAL A 245 -8.87 4.62 2.52
C VAL A 245 -8.64 4.85 4.01
N ALA A 246 -8.08 3.87 4.72
CA ALA A 246 -7.82 3.96 6.16
C ALA A 246 -6.87 5.10 6.52
N VAL A 247 -5.80 5.28 5.73
CA VAL A 247 -4.83 6.37 5.89
C VAL A 247 -5.47 7.73 5.62
N LEU A 248 -6.24 7.86 4.54
CA LEU A 248 -6.93 9.10 4.21
C LEU A 248 -7.94 9.50 5.30
N VAL A 249 -8.79 8.55 5.73
CA VAL A 249 -9.77 8.76 6.82
C VAL A 249 -9.05 9.20 8.09
N ARG A 250 -7.97 8.51 8.49
CA ARG A 250 -7.20 8.85 9.70
C ARG A 250 -6.71 10.29 9.66
N TRP A 251 -5.96 10.66 8.62
CA TRP A 251 -5.27 11.95 8.59
C TRP A 251 -6.23 13.11 8.37
N ALA A 252 -7.19 12.95 7.46
CA ALA A 252 -8.16 14.01 7.17
C ALA A 252 -9.06 14.28 8.38
N CYS A 253 -9.61 13.24 9.03
CA CYS A 253 -10.50 13.41 10.18
C CYS A 253 -9.78 13.83 11.46
N GLN A 254 -8.50 13.45 11.64
CA GLN A 254 -7.69 13.95 12.77
C GLN A 254 -7.45 15.46 12.67
N ARG A 255 -7.31 15.99 11.45
CA ARG A 255 -7.08 17.42 11.21
C ARG A 255 -8.38 18.21 11.19
N ASP A 256 -9.42 17.67 10.57
CA ASP A 256 -10.75 18.26 10.50
C ASP A 256 -11.85 17.22 10.79
N PRO A 257 -12.35 17.16 12.03
CA PRO A 257 -13.43 16.25 12.42
C PRO A 257 -14.73 16.44 11.64
N SER A 258 -14.95 17.59 10.98
CA SER A 258 -16.16 17.82 10.18
C SER A 258 -16.21 16.92 8.93
N LEU A 259 -15.06 16.37 8.52
CA LEU A 259 -14.96 15.46 7.38
C LEU A 259 -15.48 14.05 7.68
N ILE A 260 -15.65 13.67 8.96
CA ILE A 260 -16.13 12.34 9.35
C ILE A 260 -17.47 12.02 8.67
N SER A 261 -18.46 12.93 8.73
CA SER A 261 -19.78 12.67 8.14
C SER A 261 -19.74 12.52 6.61
N PRO A 262 -19.02 13.36 5.84
CA PRO A 262 -18.77 13.11 4.42
C PRO A 262 -18.10 11.76 4.10
N PHE A 263 -17.11 11.35 4.90
CA PHE A 263 -16.47 10.04 4.76
C PHE A 263 -17.46 8.90 5.00
N GLU A 264 -18.22 8.96 6.09
CA GLU A 264 -19.25 7.98 6.42
C GLU A 264 -20.28 7.85 5.30
N ALA A 265 -20.82 8.99 4.83
CA ALA A 265 -21.79 9.01 3.75
C ALA A 265 -21.25 8.37 2.46
N SER A 266 -19.95 8.48 2.22
CA SER A 266 -19.29 7.94 1.02
C SER A 266 -18.96 6.44 1.16
N ILE A 267 -18.40 6.02 2.30
CA ILE A 267 -17.81 4.68 2.49
C ILE A 267 -18.80 3.68 3.09
N LEU A 268 -19.72 4.10 3.97
CA LEU A 268 -20.66 3.17 4.63
C LEU A 268 -21.49 2.35 3.64
N PRO A 269 -22.00 2.88 2.51
CA PRO A 269 -22.71 2.06 1.54
C PRO A 269 -21.87 0.88 1.00
N SER A 270 -20.58 1.10 0.71
CA SER A 270 -19.67 0.06 0.26
C SER A 270 -19.44 -1.00 1.34
N LEU A 271 -19.25 -0.56 2.59
CA LEU A 271 -19.06 -1.45 3.74
C LEU A 271 -20.31 -2.29 4.01
N GLN A 272 -21.49 -1.68 3.93
CA GLN A 272 -22.78 -2.37 4.06
C GLN A 272 -22.95 -3.42 2.97
N MET A 273 -22.59 -3.11 1.73
CA MET A 273 -22.63 -4.07 0.63
C MET A 273 -21.71 -5.26 0.92
N ILE A 274 -20.46 -5.01 1.33
CA ILE A 274 -19.50 -6.07 1.70
C ILE A 274 -20.09 -7.01 2.77
N LEU A 275 -20.73 -6.44 3.79
CA LEU A 275 -21.33 -7.19 4.90
C LEU A 275 -22.59 -7.96 4.47
N GLN A 276 -23.48 -7.35 3.68
CA GLN A 276 -24.73 -7.96 3.24
C GLN A 276 -24.51 -9.08 2.22
N ASN A 277 -23.55 -8.90 1.30
CA ASN A 277 -23.23 -9.88 0.28
C ASN A 277 -22.17 -10.91 0.73
N ASP A 278 -21.75 -10.86 2.00
CA ASP A 278 -20.74 -11.73 2.59
C ASP A 278 -19.47 -11.84 1.71
N VAL A 279 -18.96 -10.68 1.25
CA VAL A 279 -17.74 -10.62 0.42
C VAL A 279 -16.52 -10.94 1.29
N THR A 280 -16.27 -12.24 1.46
CA THR A 280 -15.42 -12.80 2.51
C THR A 280 -14.00 -12.20 2.54
N GLU A 281 -13.42 -11.95 1.38
CA GLU A 281 -12.08 -11.37 1.20
C GLU A 281 -11.97 -9.95 1.79
N PHE A 282 -13.09 -9.22 1.89
CA PHE A 282 -13.16 -7.83 2.33
C PHE A 282 -13.68 -7.65 3.74
N LEU A 283 -14.23 -8.69 4.37
CA LEU A 283 -14.75 -8.60 5.74
C LEU A 283 -13.72 -8.10 6.76
N PRO A 284 -12.47 -8.60 6.80
CA PRO A 284 -11.49 -8.10 7.76
C PRO A 284 -11.23 -6.59 7.59
N TYR A 285 -11.12 -6.13 6.34
CA TYR A 285 -10.91 -4.71 6.04
C TYR A 285 -12.13 -3.85 6.39
N ALA A 286 -13.34 -4.35 6.11
CA ALA A 286 -14.57 -3.66 6.43
C ALA A 286 -14.71 -3.46 7.95
N PHE A 287 -14.45 -4.50 8.74
CA PHE A 287 -14.46 -4.40 10.20
C PHE A 287 -13.39 -3.44 10.73
N GLN A 288 -12.17 -3.45 10.16
CA GLN A 288 -11.11 -2.51 10.53
C GLN A 288 -11.47 -1.05 10.22
N LEU A 289 -12.08 -0.77 9.07
CA LEU A 289 -12.54 0.57 8.73
C LEU A 289 -13.69 1.01 9.62
N LEU A 290 -14.66 0.13 9.92
CA LEU A 290 -15.74 0.43 10.87
C LEU A 290 -15.18 0.74 12.26
N ALA A 291 -14.17 0.00 12.72
CA ALA A 291 -13.53 0.24 14.00
C ALA A 291 -12.88 1.62 14.02
N GLN A 292 -12.15 1.97 12.96
CA GLN A 292 -11.55 3.29 12.81
C GLN A 292 -12.59 4.42 12.80
N LEU A 293 -13.72 4.24 12.13
CA LEU A 293 -14.79 5.24 12.11
C LEU A 293 -15.40 5.43 13.51
N VAL A 294 -15.62 4.35 14.27
CA VAL A 294 -16.05 4.42 15.68
C VAL A 294 -15.00 5.13 16.54
N GLU A 295 -13.72 4.80 16.37
CA GLU A 295 -12.59 5.43 17.08
C GLU A 295 -12.50 6.95 16.83
N LEU A 296 -12.83 7.40 15.62
CA LEU A 296 -12.79 8.83 15.25
C LEU A 296 -14.01 9.61 15.72
N ASN A 297 -15.16 8.96 15.84
CA ASN A 297 -16.39 9.61 16.30
C ASN A 297 -16.30 10.09 17.76
N ARG A 298 -16.96 11.22 18.04
CA ARG A 298 -17.13 11.74 19.41
C ARG A 298 -18.50 11.32 19.94
N PRO A 299 -18.61 10.82 21.18
CA PRO A 299 -19.90 10.57 21.79
C PRO A 299 -20.75 11.85 21.85
N PRO A 300 -22.08 11.76 21.65
CA PRO A 300 -22.84 10.54 21.36
C PRO A 300 -22.65 10.07 19.90
N ILE A 301 -22.38 8.78 19.71
CA ILE A 301 -22.29 8.18 18.36
C ILE A 301 -23.68 8.05 17.74
N ALA A 302 -23.74 8.17 16.42
CA ALA A 302 -25.00 8.05 15.68
C ALA A 302 -25.63 6.64 15.87
N PRO A 303 -26.98 6.53 15.89
CA PRO A 303 -27.66 5.26 16.15
C PRO A 303 -27.30 4.12 15.18
N ASN A 304 -26.95 4.46 13.92
CA ASN A 304 -26.50 3.50 12.90
C ASN A 304 -25.29 2.66 13.34
N TYR A 305 -24.40 3.20 14.19
CA TYR A 305 -23.28 2.45 14.74
C TYR A 305 -23.72 1.33 15.67
N MET A 306 -24.89 1.43 16.31
CA MET A 306 -25.39 0.31 17.11
C MET A 306 -25.87 -0.84 16.24
N GLU A 307 -26.34 -0.58 15.01
CA GLU A 307 -26.61 -1.65 14.05
C GLU A 307 -25.32 -2.37 13.64
N VAL A 308 -24.21 -1.63 13.53
CA VAL A 308 -22.88 -2.23 13.33
C VAL A 308 -22.46 -3.07 14.54
N PHE A 309 -22.69 -2.57 15.76
CA PHE A 309 -22.39 -3.33 16.98
C PHE A 309 -23.15 -4.65 17.05
N LYS A 310 -24.40 -4.71 16.59
CA LYS A 310 -25.18 -5.96 16.54
C LYS A 310 -24.50 -7.06 15.72
N LEU A 311 -23.67 -6.72 14.74
CA LEU A 311 -22.88 -7.69 13.96
C LEU A 311 -21.86 -8.43 14.84
N LEU A 312 -21.28 -7.77 15.85
CA LEU A 312 -20.38 -8.40 16.82
C LEU A 312 -21.09 -9.42 17.71
N LEU A 313 -22.42 -9.31 17.84
CA LEU A 313 -23.22 -10.20 18.68
C LEU A 313 -23.67 -11.45 17.93
N ILE A 314 -23.34 -11.59 16.63
CA ILE A 314 -23.68 -12.75 15.81
C ILE A 314 -22.56 -13.80 15.95
N PRO A 315 -22.86 -15.00 16.49
CA PRO A 315 -21.86 -16.07 16.66
C PRO A 315 -21.09 -16.43 15.39
N GLU A 316 -21.80 -16.49 14.26
CA GLU A 316 -21.28 -16.86 12.95
C GLU A 316 -20.16 -15.94 12.47
N SER A 317 -20.18 -14.66 12.85
CA SER A 317 -19.15 -13.70 12.47
C SER A 317 -17.77 -14.07 13.04
N TRP A 318 -17.73 -14.75 14.20
CA TRP A 318 -16.51 -15.12 14.91
C TRP A 318 -15.95 -16.50 14.52
N LYS A 319 -16.70 -17.30 13.76
CA LYS A 319 -16.24 -18.63 13.31
C LYS A 319 -15.07 -18.56 12.31
N ARG A 320 -14.93 -17.44 11.60
CA ARG A 320 -13.83 -17.23 10.64
C ARG A 320 -12.65 -16.59 11.35
N SER A 321 -11.61 -17.37 11.61
CA SER A 321 -10.39 -16.91 12.31
C SER A 321 -9.74 -15.68 11.66
N SER A 322 -9.80 -15.55 10.32
CA SER A 322 -9.30 -14.39 9.59
C SER A 322 -9.98 -13.07 9.96
N ASN A 323 -11.23 -13.11 10.44
CA ASN A 323 -11.98 -11.92 10.83
C ASN A 323 -11.74 -11.52 12.28
N VAL A 324 -11.29 -12.46 13.13
CA VAL A 324 -11.25 -12.25 14.58
C VAL A 324 -10.40 -11.03 14.98
N PRO A 325 -9.17 -10.81 14.46
CA PRO A 325 -8.39 -9.62 14.82
C PRO A 325 -9.13 -8.30 14.51
N ALA A 326 -9.88 -8.26 13.42
CA ALA A 326 -10.65 -7.08 13.02
C ALA A 326 -11.91 -6.89 13.87
N LEU A 327 -12.61 -7.99 14.21
CA LEU A 327 -13.76 -7.98 15.11
C LEU A 327 -13.38 -7.57 16.54
N LEU A 328 -12.23 -8.04 17.04
CA LEU A 328 -11.69 -7.64 18.33
C LEU A 328 -11.42 -6.14 18.38
N ARG A 329 -10.77 -5.59 17.35
CA ARG A 329 -10.55 -4.13 17.25
C ARG A 329 -11.87 -3.36 17.22
N LEU A 330 -12.87 -3.85 16.47
CA LEU A 330 -14.19 -3.22 16.42
C LEU A 330 -14.89 -3.26 17.79
N LEU A 331 -14.85 -4.40 18.48
CA LEU A 331 -15.38 -4.55 19.85
C LEU A 331 -14.70 -3.58 20.80
N GLN A 332 -13.36 -3.51 20.77
CA GLN A 332 -12.58 -2.58 21.58
C GLN A 332 -13.00 -1.12 21.33
N ALA A 333 -13.12 -0.72 20.06
CA ALA A 333 -13.55 0.63 19.69
C ALA A 333 -14.91 0.98 20.30
N PHE A 334 -15.87 0.06 20.25
CA PHE A 334 -17.18 0.22 20.87
C PHE A 334 -17.13 0.32 22.39
N LEU A 335 -16.39 -0.59 23.06
CA LEU A 335 -16.24 -0.58 24.52
C LEU A 335 -15.60 0.73 25.01
N GLN A 336 -14.61 1.26 24.30
CA GLN A 336 -13.97 2.53 24.65
C GLN A 336 -14.87 3.75 24.39
N LYS A 337 -15.73 3.70 23.37
CA LYS A 337 -16.53 4.88 22.95
C LYS A 337 -17.88 4.97 23.62
N VAL A 338 -18.55 3.85 23.85
CA VAL A 338 -19.90 3.81 24.42
C VAL A 338 -20.04 2.70 25.48
N PRO A 339 -19.16 2.67 26.51
CA PRO A 339 -19.15 1.59 27.51
C PRO A 339 -20.50 1.45 28.21
N GLN A 340 -21.13 2.59 28.57
CA GLN A 340 -22.42 2.62 29.25
C GLN A 340 -23.54 1.95 28.42
N LYS A 341 -23.56 2.20 27.11
CA LYS A 341 -24.60 1.65 26.22
C LYS A 341 -24.42 0.15 26.01
N ILE A 342 -23.19 -0.35 25.99
CA ILE A 342 -22.88 -1.78 25.87
C ILE A 342 -23.09 -2.52 27.20
N SER A 343 -22.93 -1.83 28.32
CA SER A 343 -23.22 -2.37 29.65
C SER A 343 -24.72 -2.56 29.90
N GLN A 344 -25.56 -1.87 29.11
CA GLN A 344 -27.02 -1.92 29.19
C GLN A 344 -27.62 -2.94 28.21
N GLU A 345 -28.92 -3.21 28.35
CA GLU A 345 -29.74 -3.99 27.40
C GLU A 345 -29.23 -5.43 27.12
N GLY A 346 -28.40 -5.99 28.01
CA GLY A 346 -27.88 -7.35 27.88
C GLY A 346 -26.84 -7.53 26.76
N HIS A 347 -26.30 -6.43 26.21
CA HIS A 347 -25.28 -6.48 25.18
C HIS A 347 -23.99 -7.14 25.67
N LEU A 348 -23.51 -6.75 26.85
CA LEU A 348 -22.34 -7.38 27.48
C LEU A 348 -22.54 -8.89 27.69
N ALA A 349 -23.71 -9.31 28.15
CA ALA A 349 -24.03 -10.74 28.32
C ALA A 349 -23.90 -11.52 27.00
N ARG A 350 -24.32 -10.92 25.87
CA ARG A 350 -24.16 -11.53 24.54
C ARG A 350 -22.70 -11.58 24.11
N VAL A 351 -21.90 -10.54 24.36
CA VAL A 351 -20.45 -10.56 24.11
C VAL A 351 -19.77 -11.67 24.91
N LEU A 352 -20.14 -11.84 26.18
CA LEU A 352 -19.62 -12.93 27.02
C LEU A 352 -20.11 -14.31 26.54
N GLY A 353 -21.29 -14.39 25.92
CA GLY A 353 -21.74 -15.59 25.21
C GLY A 353 -20.84 -15.96 24.04
N ILE A 354 -20.34 -14.98 23.28
CA ILE A 354 -19.35 -15.18 22.21
C ILE A 354 -18.03 -15.70 22.80
N PHE A 355 -17.54 -15.07 23.88
CA PHE A 355 -16.37 -15.57 24.62
C PHE A 355 -16.55 -17.05 25.01
N ASN A 356 -17.68 -17.40 25.64
CA ASN A 356 -17.95 -18.75 26.10
C ASN A 356 -17.96 -19.77 24.95
N MET A 357 -18.58 -19.43 23.83
CA MET A 357 -18.57 -20.29 22.64
C MET A 357 -17.16 -20.48 22.09
N LEU A 358 -16.36 -19.42 21.99
CA LEU A 358 -15.01 -19.49 21.44
C LEU A 358 -14.06 -20.28 22.33
N VAL A 359 -14.13 -20.05 23.65
CA VAL A 359 -13.29 -20.77 24.62
C VAL A 359 -13.63 -22.26 24.62
N SER A 360 -14.90 -22.64 24.51
CA SER A 360 -15.37 -24.04 24.54
C SER A 360 -14.86 -24.93 23.40
N ALA A 361 -14.15 -24.40 22.40
CA ALA A 361 -13.62 -25.16 21.27
C ALA A 361 -12.09 -24.97 21.15
N PRO A 362 -11.29 -26.06 21.13
CA PRO A 362 -9.82 -25.97 21.06
C PRO A 362 -9.26 -25.25 19.83
N SER A 363 -10.06 -25.13 18.75
CA SER A 363 -9.66 -24.41 17.54
C SER A 363 -9.80 -22.89 17.66
N SER A 364 -10.49 -22.39 18.69
CA SER A 364 -10.84 -20.98 18.84
C SER A 364 -10.66 -20.45 20.26
N ASP A 365 -10.08 -21.22 21.17
CA ASP A 365 -9.93 -20.88 22.57
C ASP A 365 -9.10 -19.62 22.80
N GLU A 366 -7.99 -19.49 22.07
CA GLU A 366 -7.14 -18.29 22.06
C GLU A 366 -7.95 -17.03 21.70
N HIS A 367 -8.87 -17.15 20.73
CA HIS A 367 -9.77 -16.07 20.35
C HIS A 367 -10.77 -15.71 21.46
N GLY A 368 -11.26 -16.72 22.19
CA GLY A 368 -12.09 -16.52 23.38
C GLY A 368 -11.35 -15.70 24.44
N PHE A 369 -10.09 -16.04 24.73
CA PHE A 369 -9.26 -15.27 25.65
C PHE A 369 -9.06 -13.82 25.18
N TYR A 370 -8.83 -13.59 23.88
CA TYR A 370 -8.72 -12.23 23.36
C TYR A 370 -10.01 -11.42 23.53
N VAL A 371 -11.19 -12.02 23.34
CA VAL A 371 -12.47 -11.35 23.60
C VAL A 371 -12.59 -10.97 25.08
N LEU A 372 -12.30 -11.91 25.97
CA LEU A 372 -12.40 -11.67 27.42
C LEU A 372 -11.42 -10.58 27.88
N ASN A 373 -10.16 -10.64 27.44
CA ASN A 373 -9.16 -9.62 27.75
C ASN A 373 -9.62 -8.24 27.24
N THR A 374 -10.18 -8.17 26.03
CA THR A 374 -10.72 -6.92 25.48
C THR A 374 -11.85 -6.36 26.35
N VAL A 375 -12.72 -7.20 26.91
CA VAL A 375 -13.77 -6.76 27.83
C VAL A 375 -13.18 -6.23 29.14
N ILE A 376 -12.25 -6.98 29.74
CA ILE A 376 -11.63 -6.64 31.03
C ILE A 376 -10.80 -5.35 30.93
N ASP A 377 -10.04 -5.18 29.86
CA ASP A 377 -9.15 -4.03 29.68
C ASP A 377 -9.91 -2.71 29.43
N ASN A 378 -11.19 -2.77 29.02
CA ASN A 378 -11.94 -1.60 28.57
C ASN A 378 -13.19 -1.27 29.40
N LEU A 379 -13.60 -2.14 30.34
CA LEU A 379 -14.75 -1.88 31.22
C LEU A 379 -14.33 -1.84 32.69
N GLU A 380 -15.05 -1.04 33.47
CA GLU A 380 -14.87 -1.00 34.92
C GLU A 380 -15.32 -2.31 35.58
N TYR A 381 -14.61 -2.74 36.62
CA TYR A 381 -14.88 -4.01 37.31
C TYR A 381 -16.34 -4.14 37.78
N GLY A 382 -16.97 -3.06 38.25
CA GLY A 382 -18.37 -3.09 38.72
C GLY A 382 -19.39 -3.49 37.65
N VAL A 383 -19.07 -3.29 36.37
CA VAL A 383 -19.90 -3.75 35.24
C VAL A 383 -19.72 -5.24 34.98
N ILE A 384 -18.51 -5.76 35.21
CA ILE A 384 -18.12 -7.15 34.93
C ILE A 384 -18.49 -8.08 36.09
N ASP A 385 -18.45 -7.58 37.33
CA ASP A 385 -18.67 -8.32 38.59
C ASP A 385 -19.87 -9.28 38.54
N PRO A 386 -21.06 -8.89 38.02
CA PRO A 386 -22.22 -9.79 37.94
C PRO A 386 -21.99 -11.04 37.08
N TYR A 387 -21.02 -11.01 36.17
CA TYR A 387 -20.72 -12.08 35.22
C TYR A 387 -19.51 -12.92 35.62
N MET A 388 -18.76 -12.53 36.65
CA MET A 388 -17.49 -13.18 37.02
C MET A 388 -17.65 -14.67 37.32
N SER A 389 -18.71 -15.09 38.00
CA SER A 389 -18.99 -16.51 38.26
C SER A 389 -19.13 -17.32 36.96
N HIS A 390 -19.85 -16.77 35.97
CA HIS A 390 -19.99 -17.41 34.67
C HIS A 390 -18.69 -17.46 33.88
N ILE A 391 -17.90 -16.38 33.93
CA ILE A 391 -16.59 -16.31 33.29
C ILE A 391 -15.65 -17.39 33.86
N TRP A 392 -15.55 -17.49 35.18
CA TRP A 392 -14.71 -18.50 35.83
C TRP A 392 -15.15 -19.92 35.49
N ASN A 393 -16.46 -20.21 35.53
CA ASN A 393 -16.97 -21.53 35.15
C ASN A 393 -16.59 -21.89 33.71
N ALA A 394 -16.71 -20.95 32.77
CA ALA A 394 -16.31 -21.18 31.37
C ALA A 394 -14.81 -21.49 31.23
N LEU A 395 -13.96 -20.76 31.96
CA LEU A 395 -12.50 -20.96 31.94
C LEU A 395 -12.08 -22.30 32.56
N PHE A 396 -12.62 -22.68 33.72
CA PHE A 396 -12.24 -23.92 34.43
C PHE A 396 -12.85 -25.19 33.85
N VAL A 397 -13.89 -25.08 33.04
CA VAL A 397 -14.42 -26.24 32.28
C VAL A 397 -13.55 -26.51 31.04
N CYS A 398 -12.87 -25.48 30.53
CA CYS A 398 -12.12 -25.57 29.29
C CYS A 398 -10.60 -25.76 29.47
N LEU A 399 -10.05 -25.33 30.61
CA LEU A 399 -8.71 -25.68 31.10
C LEU A 399 -8.73 -27.06 31.76
#